data_AF-S7WVA8-F1
#
_entry.id   AF-S7WVA8-F1
#
_cell.length_a   1.000
_cell.length_b   1.000
_cell.length_c   1.000
_cell.angle_alpha   90.00
_cell.angle_beta   90.00
_cell.angle_gamma   90.00
#
_symmetry.space_group_name_H-M   'P 1'
#
loop_
_entity.id
_entity.type
_entity.pdbx_description
1 polymer ?
#
loop_
_entity_poly.entity_id
_entity_poly.type
_entity_poly.pdbx_seq_one_letter_code
_entity_poly.pdbx_strand_id
1 'polypeptide(L)'
;MNNSTEILFTVGQIINSLSTLILLIAAIILFIKKKTLATWLILIGNILVFITYIGSLLLTAFTGSASIDTILMVQGFSLIVQNLSYSLFAIGLIILALTEF
;
A
#
# COMPACT_ATOMS: atom_id res chain seq x y z
N MET A 1 -3.10 5.54 -26.90
CA MET A 1 -3.69 5.93 -25.59
C MET A 1 -4.00 7.41 -25.68
N ASN A 2 -5.15 7.88 -25.19
CA ASN A 2 -5.48 9.31 -25.25
C ASN A 2 -4.66 10.04 -24.17
N ASN A 3 -3.95 11.13 -24.51
CA ASN A 3 -3.04 11.83 -23.59
C ASN A 3 -3.68 12.15 -22.24
N SER A 4 -4.99 12.41 -22.22
CA SER A 4 -5.77 12.68 -21.01
C SER A 4 -5.80 11.51 -20.02
N THR A 5 -5.89 10.27 -20.51
CA THR A 5 -5.94 9.06 -19.68
C THR A 5 -4.59 8.75 -19.04
N GLU A 6 -3.52 9.00 -19.77
CA GLU A 6 -2.15 8.81 -19.28
C GLU A 6 -1.77 9.82 -18.19
N ILE A 7 -2.21 11.07 -18.34
CA ILE A 7 -2.07 12.11 -17.31
C ILE A 7 -2.84 11.73 -16.04
N LEU A 8 -4.10 11.30 -16.16
CA LEU A 8 -4.92 10.88 -15.00
C LEU A 8 -4.28 9.70 -14.26
N PHE A 9 -3.78 8.71 -15.00
CA PHE A 9 -3.09 7.56 -14.43
C PHE A 9 -1.82 7.98 -13.69
N THR A 10 -1.01 8.84 -14.30
CA THR A 10 0.25 9.33 -13.72
C THR A 10 -0.01 10.13 -12.44
N VAL A 11 -0.98 11.05 -12.45
CA VAL A 11 -1.33 11.85 -11.27
C VAL A 11 -1.85 10.95 -10.14
N GLY A 12 -2.69 9.96 -10.45
CA GLY A 12 -3.16 8.97 -9.48
C GLY A 12 -2.01 8.23 -8.80
N GLN A 13 -1.02 7.79 -9.58
CA GLN A 13 0.16 7.09 -9.04
C GLN A 13 1.04 7.99 -8.16
N ILE A 14 1.19 9.27 -8.50
CA ILE A 14 1.93 10.23 -7.66
C ILE A 14 1.21 10.44 -6.33
N ILE A 15 -0.11 10.67 -6.34
CA ILE A 15 -0.91 10.85 -5.12
C ILE A 15 -0.84 9.61 -4.24
N ASN A 16 -0.96 8.42 -4.83
CA ASN A 16 -0.89 7.16 -4.10
C ASN A 16 0.50 6.97 -3.44
N SER A 17 1.57 7.24 -4.19
CA SER A 17 2.94 7.16 -3.68
C SER A 17 3.18 8.09 -2.51
N LEU A 18 2.75 9.36 -2.62
CA LEU A 18 2.88 10.36 -1.55
C LEU A 18 2.06 9.96 -0.32
N SER A 19 0.82 9.51 -0.52
CA SER A 19 -0.06 9.09 0.58
C SER A 19 0.52 7.91 1.34
N THR A 20 1.04 6.91 0.62
CA THR A 20 1.69 5.74 1.23
C THR A 20 2.92 6.14 2.04
N LEU A 21 3.72 7.10 1.55
CA LEU A 21 4.90 7.59 2.25
C LEU A 21 4.54 8.38 3.53
N ILE A 22 3.51 9.24 3.47
CA ILE A 22 3.00 9.96 4.64
C ILE A 22 2.50 8.98 5.70
N LEU A 23 1.72 7.96 5.30
CA LEU A 23 1.24 6.93 6.20
C LEU A 23 2.40 6.18 6.87
N LEU A 24 3.44 5.82 6.12
CA LEU A 24 4.60 5.12 6.66
C LEU A 24 5.30 5.96 7.74
N ILE A 25 5.52 7.25 7.48
CA ILE A 25 6.12 8.18 8.46
C ILE A 25 5.22 8.28 9.71
N ALA A 26 3.91 8.42 9.52
CA ALA A 26 2.96 8.49 10.64
C ALA A 26 3.00 7.21 11.51
N ALA A 27 3.05 6.02 10.88
CA ALA A 27 3.17 4.75 11.58
C ALA A 27 4.48 4.64 12.37
N ILE A 28 5.61 5.10 11.81
CA ILE A 28 6.91 5.13 12.50
C ILE A 28 6.86 6.06 13.72
N ILE A 29 6.31 7.28 13.56
CA ILE A 29 6.20 8.24 14.67
C ILE A 29 5.34 7.66 15.80
N LEU A 30 4.20 7.06 15.44
CA LEU A 30 3.27 6.46 16.38
C LEU A 30 3.91 5.30 17.16
N PHE A 31 4.65 4.46 16.43
CA PHE A 31 5.43 3.37 17.00
C PHE A 31 6.47 3.87 18.01
N ILE A 32 7.24 4.91 17.66
CA ILE A 32 8.26 5.49 18.56
C ILE A 32 7.62 6.03 19.84
N LYS A 33 6.44 6.66 19.73
CA LYS A 33 5.78 7.33 20.86
C LYS A 33 5.14 6.38 21.88
N LYS A 34 4.47 5.31 21.43
CA LYS A 34 3.63 4.50 22.33
C LYS A 34 4.07 3.04 22.48
N LYS A 35 4.75 2.46 21.50
CA LYS A 35 5.32 1.09 21.55
C LYS A 35 4.34 0.00 22.03
N THR A 36 3.04 0.16 21.75
CA THR A 36 2.01 -0.84 22.09
C THR A 36 1.86 -1.88 20.99
N LEU A 37 1.20 -3.00 21.31
CA LEU A 37 0.90 -4.08 20.36
C LEU A 37 0.14 -3.57 19.11
N ALA A 38 -0.75 -2.59 19.31
CA ALA A 38 -1.44 -1.92 18.22
C ALA A 38 -0.49 -1.16 17.28
N THR A 39 0.47 -0.41 17.83
CA THR A 39 1.46 0.32 17.02
C THR A 39 2.39 -0.61 16.23
N TRP A 40 2.70 -1.79 16.76
CA TRP A 40 3.43 -2.83 16.01
C TRP A 40 2.62 -3.35 14.83
N LEU A 41 1.33 -3.65 15.03
CA LEU A 41 0.44 -4.11 13.95
C LEU A 41 0.28 -3.05 12.85
N ILE A 42 0.13 -1.78 13.24
CA ILE A 42 0.08 -0.65 12.30
C ILE A 42 1.38 -0.56 11.49
N LEU A 43 2.53 -0.62 12.15
CA LEU A 43 3.83 -0.53 11.49
C LEU A 43 4.03 -1.69 10.50
N ILE A 44 3.78 -2.94 10.94
CA ILE A 44 3.94 -4.13 10.11
C ILE A 44 2.97 -4.09 8.93
N GLY A 45 1.70 -3.75 9.16
CA GLY A 45 0.70 -3.63 8.11
C GLY A 45 1.10 -2.60 7.06
N ASN A 46 1.59 -1.44 7.50
CA ASN A 46 2.00 -0.37 6.60
C ASN A 46 3.30 -0.70 5.84
N ILE A 47 4.26 -1.37 6.47
CA ILE A 47 5.45 -1.89 5.79
C ILE A 47 5.04 -2.90 4.71
N LEU A 48 4.10 -3.80 5.01
CA LEU A 48 3.56 -4.72 4.02
C LEU A 48 2.90 -3.99 2.86
N VAL A 49 2.06 -2.97 3.13
CA VAL A 49 1.45 -2.14 2.08
C VAL A 49 2.52 -1.51 1.19
N PHE A 50 3.57 -0.96 1.78
CA PHE A 50 4.68 -0.33 1.05
C PHE A 50 5.45 -1.32 0.18
N ILE A 51 5.82 -2.49 0.73
CA ILE A 51 6.51 -3.54 -0.02
C ILE A 51 5.65 -4.05 -1.17
N THR A 52 4.35 -4.28 -0.92
CA THR A 52 3.42 -4.77 -1.94
C THR A 52 3.23 -3.74 -3.05
N TYR A 53 3.17 -2.45 -2.68
CA TYR A 53 3.09 -1.36 -3.65
C TYR A 53 4.32 -1.34 -4.57
N ILE A 54 5.54 -1.34 -4.01
CA ILE A 54 6.77 -1.39 -4.80
C ILE A 54 6.83 -2.66 -5.64
N GLY A 55 6.49 -3.80 -5.06
CA GLY A 55 6.44 -5.08 -5.76
C GLY A 55 5.50 -5.04 -6.96
N SER A 56 4.31 -4.45 -6.80
CA SER A 56 3.34 -4.30 -7.89
C SER A 56 3.86 -3.41 -9.02
N LEU A 57 4.58 -2.32 -8.70
CA LEU A 57 5.18 -1.43 -9.69
C LEU A 57 6.27 -2.16 -10.49
N LEU A 58 7.15 -2.89 -9.79
CA LEU A 58 8.20 -3.67 -10.43
C LEU A 58 7.62 -4.78 -11.30
N LEU A 59 6.66 -5.55 -10.79
CA LEU A 59 5.99 -6.62 -11.53
C LEU A 59 5.28 -6.09 -12.78
N THR A 60 4.61 -4.94 -12.68
CA THR A 60 3.96 -4.30 -13.83
C THR A 60 4.99 -3.84 -14.87
N ALA A 61 6.14 -3.30 -14.43
CA ALA A 61 7.22 -2.91 -15.33
C ALA A 61 7.84 -4.12 -16.06
N PHE A 62 8.03 -5.25 -15.37
CA PHE A 62 8.55 -6.49 -15.96
C PHE A 62 7.55 -7.21 -16.88
N THR A 63 6.25 -7.09 -16.60
CA THR A 63 5.19 -7.77 -17.38
C THR A 63 4.62 -6.92 -18.51
N GLY A 64 5.08 -5.69 -18.71
CA GLY A 64 4.63 -4.81 -19.79
C GLY A 64 4.87 -5.35 -21.21
N SER A 65 5.74 -6.36 -21.35
CA SER A 65 6.00 -7.09 -22.60
C SER A 65 5.25 -8.44 -22.71
N ALA A 66 4.52 -8.85 -21.67
CA ALA A 66 3.79 -10.11 -21.61
C ALA A 66 2.36 -10.00 -22.20
N SER A 67 1.67 -11.13 -22.34
CA SER A 67 0.27 -11.15 -22.79
C SER A 67 -0.65 -10.39 -21.82
N ILE A 68 -1.72 -9.80 -22.36
CA ILE A 68 -2.71 -9.03 -21.59
C ILE A 68 -3.29 -9.85 -20.43
N ASP A 69 -3.55 -11.15 -20.64
CA ASP A 69 -4.05 -12.05 -19.60
C ASP A 69 -3.06 -12.21 -18.43
N THR A 70 -1.75 -12.23 -18.72
CA THR A 70 -0.71 -12.30 -17.69
C THR A 70 -0.65 -11.01 -16.87
N ILE A 71 -0.79 -9.85 -17.54
CA ILE A 71 -0.81 -8.54 -16.87
C ILE A 71 -2.03 -8.45 -15.93
N LEU A 72 -3.21 -8.86 -16.39
CA LEU A 72 -4.44 -8.86 -15.59
C LEU A 72 -4.34 -9.79 -14.38
N MET A 73 -3.77 -11.00 -14.56
CA MET A 73 -3.57 -11.94 -13.45
C MET A 73 -2.62 -11.39 -12.39
N VAL A 74 -1.50 -10.79 -12.80
CA VAL A 74 -0.50 -10.21 -11.89
C VAL A 74 -1.05 -8.98 -11.15
N GLN A 75 -1.82 -8.13 -11.82
CA GLN A 75 -2.51 -7.00 -11.18
C GLN A 75 -3.56 -7.49 -10.18
N GLY A 76 -4.37 -8.49 -10.56
CA GLY A 76 -5.37 -9.08 -9.67
C GLY A 76 -4.76 -9.65 -8.39
N PHE A 77 -3.66 -10.40 -8.52
CA PHE A 77 -2.94 -10.93 -7.36
C PHE A 77 -2.36 -9.81 -6.49
N SER A 78 -1.72 -8.82 -7.12
CA SER A 78 -1.12 -7.67 -6.41
C SER A 78 -2.17 -6.87 -5.63
N LEU A 79 -3.37 -6.67 -6.20
CA LEU A 79 -4.49 -6.02 -5.53
C LEU A 79 -4.98 -6.79 -4.30
N ILE A 80 -5.08 -8.12 -4.38
CA ILE A 80 -5.47 -8.96 -3.24
C ILE A 80 -4.46 -8.82 -2.10
N VAL A 81 -3.16 -8.93 -2.40
CA VAL A 81 -2.11 -8.80 -1.38
C VAL A 81 -2.09 -7.40 -0.78
N GLN A 82 -2.30 -6.37 -1.60
CA GLN A 82 -2.32 -4.99 -1.13
C GLN A 82 -3.52 -4.72 -0.20
N ASN A 83 -4.70 -5.23 -0.56
CA ASN A 83 -5.90 -5.11 0.27
C ASN A 83 -5.80 -5.89 1.58
N LEU A 84 -5.18 -7.07 1.57
CA LEU A 84 -4.87 -7.81 2.80
C LEU A 84 -3.92 -7.04 3.72
N SER A 85 -2.88 -6.43 3.15
CA SER A 85 -1.94 -5.60 3.88
C SER A 85 -2.63 -4.38 4.51
N TYR A 86 -3.50 -3.72 3.74
CA TYR A 86 -4.32 -2.61 4.21
C TYR A 86 -5.30 -3.02 5.31
N SER A 87 -5.89 -4.20 5.22
CA SER A 87 -6.76 -4.76 6.26
C SER A 87 -6.00 -4.93 7.58
N LEU A 88 -4.76 -5.44 7.52
CA LEU A 88 -3.91 -5.56 8.71
C LEU A 88 -3.62 -4.20 9.36
N PHE A 89 -3.32 -3.19 8.52
CA PHE A 89 -3.14 -1.81 8.98
C PHE A 89 -4.39 -1.23 9.64
N ALA A 90 -5.57 -1.43 9.02
CA ALA A 90 -6.85 -0.96 9.54
C ALA A 90 -7.21 -1.62 10.88
N ILE A 91 -6.98 -2.94 11.01
CA ILE A 91 -7.15 -3.66 12.28
C ILE A 91 -6.24 -3.06 13.35
N GLY A 92 -4.97 -2.78 13.02
CA GLY A 92 -4.04 -2.11 13.93
C GLY A 92 -4.56 -0.74 14.41
N LEU A 93 -5.12 0.07 13.51
CA LEU A 93 -5.74 1.36 13.87
C LEU A 93 -6.96 1.19 14.79
N ILE A 94 -7.83 0.22 14.51
CA ILE A 94 -9.01 -0.05 15.35
C ILE A 94 -8.58 -0.46 16.76
N ILE A 95 -7.60 -1.37 16.88
CA ILE A 95 -7.10 -1.80 18.19
C ILE A 95 -6.50 -0.60 18.93
N LEU A 96 -5.70 0.23 18.26
CA LEU A 96 -5.14 1.43 18.87
C LEU A 96 -6.24 2.34 19.43
N ALA A 97 -7.28 2.59 18.63
CA ALA A 97 -8.41 3.41 19.02
C ALA A 97 -9.15 2.82 20.24
N LEU A 98 -9.30 1.50 20.33
CA LEU A 98 -9.97 0.84 21.46
C LEU A 98 -9.11 0.79 22.73
N THR A 99 -7.78 0.76 22.60
CA THR A 99 -6.87 0.63 23.75
C THR A 99 -6.41 1.94 24.34
N GLU A 100 -6.47 3.04 23.57
CA GLU A 100 -5.84 4.31 23.97
C GLU A 100 -6.74 5.55 23.83
N PHE A 101 -8.00 5.37 23.42
CA PHE A 101 -9.08 6.30 23.73
C PHE A 101 -9.97 5.69 24.81
#